data_AF-A0A1V4RRQ0-F1
#
_entry.id   AF-A0A1V4RRQ0-F1
#
_cell.length_a   1.000
_cell.length_b   1.000
_cell.length_c   1.000
_cell.angle_alpha   90.00
_cell.angle_beta   90.00
_cell.angle_gamma   90.00
#
_symmetry.space_group_name_H-M   'P 1'
#
loop_
_entity.id
_entity.type
_entity.pdbx_description
1 polymer ?
#
loop_
_entity_poly.entity_id
_entity_poly.type
_entity_poly.pdbx_seq_one_letter_code
_entity_poly.pdbx_strand_id
1 'polypeptide(L)'
;MLEQVIENIINKIRKEVVSAQMEYIPLNYLMTRNIPDSVKHFFDQEVEIWLREEAEKFTANERFDYDMPEVRVLIDKLFDILKSTATFHINKFNQLLERAIKLEANYLTRPHQTLTQFLFKDSFLITTMDVYDMLKYFDKFQYYKDALTDYFNLKYLREISQMVKIIITFMNEGREPSDSLSTEVLLQSFKDRNLDDYAALIQAEENEGTEKIDVTELEALLRTGKTAKQRRRVEAEKEEISVEEIADIETAKPEIQVEEITVKAEAKIPEPEVEEVEEEEYEEEEAVPAESMTAADQLANMVAAKIKGDSLEDLENLIPRKMRKKIIKRIFKKNESQYTQFTEFINQVPTWKQASAAIDEMFYQTGINPYSRDALEFSDLIYNRYFPKDRKVNREEIM
;
A
#
# COMPACT_ATOMS: atom_id res chain seq x y z
N MET A 1 -33.54 8.15 -16.87
CA MET A 1 -33.68 9.60 -16.65
C MET A 1 -32.33 10.27 -16.37
N LEU A 2 -31.52 9.81 -15.41
CA LEU A 2 -30.20 10.40 -15.11
C LEU A 2 -29.24 10.43 -16.31
N GLU A 3 -29.14 9.33 -17.06
CA GLU A 3 -28.28 9.22 -18.25
C GLU A 3 -28.63 10.24 -19.35
N GLN A 4 -29.92 10.49 -19.58
CA GLN A 4 -30.37 11.50 -20.54
C GLN A 4 -29.98 12.91 -20.08
N VAL A 5 -30.03 13.18 -18.78
CA VAL A 5 -29.58 14.47 -18.22
C VAL A 5 -28.07 14.62 -18.39
N ILE A 6 -27.30 13.58 -18.09
CA ILE A 6 -25.84 13.54 -18.29
C ILE A 6 -25.50 13.84 -19.76
N GLU A 7 -26.14 13.14 -20.70
CA GLU A 7 -25.88 13.31 -22.13
C GLU A 7 -26.25 14.72 -22.63
N ASN A 8 -27.35 15.29 -22.12
CA ASN A 8 -27.73 16.67 -22.43
C ASN A 8 -26.69 17.69 -21.92
N ILE A 9 -26.13 17.47 -20.73
CA ILE A 9 -25.08 18.33 -20.16
C ILE A 9 -23.80 18.22 -20.97
N ILE A 10 -23.36 17.00 -21.30
CA ILE A 10 -22.17 16.74 -22.13
C ILE A 10 -22.30 17.46 -23.48
N ASN A 11 -23.44 17.31 -24.16
CA ASN A 11 -23.67 17.95 -25.45
C ASN A 11 -23.74 19.47 -25.35
N LYS A 12 -24.27 20.03 -24.26
CA LYS A 12 -24.27 21.47 -24.01
C LYS A 12 -22.84 22.00 -23.86
N ILE A 13 -22.03 21.35 -23.02
CA ILE A 13 -20.63 21.75 -22.79
C ILE A 13 -19.80 21.60 -24.06
N ARG A 14 -19.98 20.49 -24.80
CA ARG A 14 -19.29 20.26 -26.08
C ARG A 14 -19.57 21.39 -27.07
N LYS A 15 -20.83 21.80 -27.22
CA LYS A 15 -21.21 22.92 -28.11
C LYS A 15 -20.62 24.26 -27.68
N GLU A 16 -20.43 24.46 -26.38
CA GLU A 16 -19.88 25.70 -25.84
C GLU A 16 -18.35 25.78 -26.02
N VAL A 17 -17.66 24.66 -25.85
CA VAL A 17 -16.20 24.59 -25.85
C VAL A 17 -15.64 24.36 -27.26
N VAL A 18 -16.22 23.43 -28.00
CA VAL A 18 -15.66 22.89 -29.26
C VAL A 18 -16.16 23.69 -30.45
N SER A 19 -15.22 24.28 -31.18
CA SER A 19 -15.47 24.84 -32.51
C SER A 19 -15.08 23.85 -33.61
N ALA A 20 -15.70 23.96 -34.80
CA ALA A 20 -15.54 23.00 -35.90
C ALA A 20 -14.11 22.85 -36.46
N GLN A 21 -13.18 23.75 -36.09
CA GLN A 21 -11.80 23.75 -36.59
C GLN A 21 -10.76 23.44 -35.50
N MET A 22 -11.18 23.10 -34.29
CA MET A 22 -10.25 22.82 -33.18
C MET A 22 -9.92 21.33 -33.07
N GLU A 23 -8.64 20.99 -33.24
CA GLU A 23 -8.10 19.66 -32.93
C GLU A 23 -7.63 19.55 -31.47
N TYR A 24 -7.14 20.66 -30.91
CA TYR A 24 -6.61 20.75 -29.55
C TYR A 24 -7.32 21.85 -28.76
N ILE A 25 -7.54 21.59 -27.47
CA ILE A 25 -8.21 22.48 -26.55
C ILE A 25 -7.24 22.82 -25.41
N PRO A 26 -6.75 24.07 -25.30
CA PRO A 26 -5.90 24.48 -24.18
C PRO A 26 -6.64 24.48 -22.85
N LEU A 27 -5.98 24.11 -21.75
CA LEU A 27 -6.54 24.17 -20.40
C LEU A 27 -6.97 25.59 -20.03
N ASN A 28 -6.11 26.58 -20.26
CA ASN A 28 -6.42 27.99 -19.99
C ASN A 28 -7.67 28.47 -20.72
N TYR A 29 -7.89 27.98 -21.94
CA TYR A 29 -9.10 28.28 -22.70
C TYR A 29 -10.34 27.70 -22.00
N LEU A 30 -10.30 26.45 -21.52
CA LEU A 30 -11.39 25.84 -20.75
C LEU A 30 -11.75 26.63 -19.49
N MET A 31 -10.74 27.14 -18.77
CA MET A 31 -10.95 27.92 -17.54
C MET A 31 -11.76 29.19 -17.78
N THR A 32 -11.64 29.79 -18.97
CA THR A 32 -12.37 31.02 -19.35
C THR A 32 -13.80 30.76 -19.83
N ARG A 33 -14.18 29.51 -20.13
CA ARG A 33 -15.52 29.17 -20.64
C ARG A 33 -16.55 29.12 -19.52
N ASN A 34 -17.83 29.28 -19.87
CA ASN A 34 -18.95 29.29 -18.92
C ASN A 34 -19.49 27.87 -18.69
N ILE A 35 -18.57 26.96 -18.35
CA ILE A 35 -18.83 25.57 -18.00
C ILE A 35 -18.80 25.41 -16.47
N PRO A 36 -19.44 24.36 -15.90
CA PRO A 36 -19.44 24.15 -14.45
C PRO A 36 -18.03 24.08 -13.85
N ASP A 37 -17.84 24.68 -12.66
CA ASP A 37 -16.54 24.74 -11.99
C ASP A 37 -16.00 23.36 -11.60
N SER A 38 -16.88 22.41 -11.28
CA SER A 38 -16.55 21.00 -11.05
C SER A 38 -15.85 20.36 -12.24
N VAL A 39 -16.30 20.68 -13.46
CA VAL A 39 -15.72 20.18 -14.71
C VAL A 39 -14.37 20.84 -14.95
N LYS A 40 -14.26 22.16 -14.75
CA LYS A 40 -12.98 22.88 -14.85
C LYS A 40 -11.95 22.28 -13.90
N HIS A 41 -12.35 22.09 -12.66
CA HIS A 41 -11.54 21.49 -11.60
C HIS A 41 -11.08 20.08 -11.98
N PHE A 42 -11.97 19.25 -12.52
CA PHE A 42 -11.62 17.92 -13.01
C PHE A 42 -10.50 17.96 -14.07
N PHE A 43 -10.62 18.85 -15.07
CA PHE A 43 -9.57 19.00 -16.09
C PHE A 43 -8.26 19.57 -15.53
N ASP A 44 -8.33 20.46 -14.55
CA ASP A 44 -7.13 20.95 -13.83
C ASP A 44 -6.42 19.79 -13.13
N GLN A 45 -7.16 18.93 -12.44
CA GLN A 45 -6.60 17.77 -11.75
C GLN A 45 -6.00 16.73 -12.71
N GLU A 46 -6.58 16.50 -13.88
CA GLU A 46 -5.97 15.61 -14.89
C GLU A 46 -4.61 16.15 -15.36
N VAL A 47 -4.47 17.47 -15.52
CA VAL A 47 -3.18 18.09 -15.88
C VAL A 47 -2.18 18.01 -14.73
N GLU A 48 -2.62 18.22 -13.49
CA GLU A 48 -1.77 18.02 -12.30
C GLU A 48 -1.22 16.59 -12.20
N ILE A 49 -2.02 15.59 -12.57
CA ILE A 49 -1.51 14.20 -12.66
C ILE A 49 -0.43 14.09 -13.72
N TRP A 50 -0.64 14.62 -14.93
CA TRP A 50 0.39 14.54 -15.98
C TRP A 50 1.69 15.23 -15.57
N LEU A 51 1.60 16.38 -14.88
CA LEU A 51 2.77 17.09 -14.38
C LEU A 51 3.52 16.27 -13.32
N ARG A 52 2.80 15.54 -12.47
CA ARG A 52 3.42 14.64 -11.50
C ARG A 52 4.09 13.45 -12.16
N GLU A 53 3.44 12.80 -13.11
CA GLU A 53 4.05 11.71 -13.90
C GLU A 53 5.33 12.19 -14.59
N GLU A 54 5.37 13.46 -15.02
CA GLU A 54 6.58 14.08 -15.56
C GLU A 54 7.62 14.38 -14.46
N ALA A 55 7.19 14.84 -13.28
CA ALA A 55 8.04 15.07 -12.11
C ALA A 55 8.76 13.80 -11.64
N GLU A 56 8.07 12.68 -11.64
CA GLU A 56 8.63 11.37 -11.26
C GLU A 56 9.82 10.98 -12.15
N LYS A 57 9.82 11.37 -13.43
CA LYS A 57 10.93 11.11 -14.37
C LYS A 57 12.20 11.86 -14.00
N PHE A 58 12.08 13.05 -13.40
CA PHE A 58 13.25 13.77 -12.88
C PHE A 58 13.81 13.02 -11.68
N THR A 59 12.97 12.64 -10.72
CA THR A 59 13.43 11.94 -9.50
C THR A 59 13.97 10.53 -9.77
N ALA A 60 13.49 9.85 -10.81
CA ALA A 60 13.94 8.50 -11.14
C ALA A 60 15.37 8.45 -11.74
N ASN A 61 15.92 9.59 -12.17
CA ASN A 61 17.20 9.63 -12.86
C ASN A 61 18.36 9.97 -11.92
N GLU A 62 19.09 8.93 -11.49
CA GLU A 62 20.25 9.02 -10.58
C GLU A 62 21.45 9.82 -11.16
N ARG A 63 21.44 10.18 -12.45
CA ARG A 63 22.59 10.84 -13.08
C ARG A 63 22.71 12.33 -12.74
N PHE A 64 21.64 12.94 -12.26
CA PHE A 64 21.58 14.38 -12.00
C PHE A 64 20.99 14.64 -10.63
N ASP A 65 21.55 15.64 -9.94
CA ASP A 65 21.02 16.11 -8.67
C ASP A 65 19.92 17.15 -8.92
N TYR A 66 18.67 16.69 -8.94
CA TYR A 66 17.50 17.56 -9.07
C TYR A 66 17.06 18.17 -7.73
N ASP A 67 17.71 17.81 -6.62
CA ASP A 67 17.40 18.33 -5.29
C ASP A 67 18.09 19.66 -5.01
N MET A 68 19.09 20.03 -5.81
CA MET A 68 19.70 21.36 -5.77
C MET A 68 18.62 22.45 -5.84
N PRO A 69 18.57 23.41 -4.88
CA PRO A 69 17.52 24.42 -4.82
C PRO A 69 17.34 25.23 -6.10
N GLU A 70 18.46 25.53 -6.78
CA GLU A 70 18.49 26.29 -8.04
C GLU A 70 17.80 25.52 -9.17
N VAL A 71 18.01 24.20 -9.23
CA VAL A 71 17.38 23.31 -10.21
C VAL A 71 15.89 23.16 -9.90
N ARG A 72 15.52 22.95 -8.63
CA ARG A 72 14.11 22.88 -8.22
C ARG A 72 13.31 24.12 -8.61
N VAL A 73 13.84 25.31 -8.37
CA VAL A 73 13.16 26.56 -8.76
C VAL A 73 12.94 26.64 -10.28
N LEU A 74 13.84 26.10 -11.08
CA LEU A 74 13.68 26.05 -12.54
C LEU A 74 12.67 24.99 -12.97
N ILE A 75 12.65 23.83 -12.29
CA ILE A 75 11.67 22.76 -12.52
C ILE A 75 10.26 23.26 -12.16
N ASP A 76 10.09 23.93 -11.03
CA ASP A 76 8.80 24.49 -10.62
C ASP A 76 8.28 25.49 -11.68
N LYS A 77 9.16 26.39 -12.15
CA LYS A 77 8.82 27.31 -13.25
C LYS A 77 8.49 26.59 -14.55
N LEU A 78 9.20 25.50 -14.85
CA LEU A 78 8.90 24.67 -16.01
C LEU A 78 7.50 24.07 -15.88
N PHE A 79 7.13 23.52 -14.72
CA PHE A 79 5.81 22.96 -14.50
C PHE A 79 4.70 24.01 -14.52
N ASP A 80 4.93 25.22 -14.01
CA ASP A 80 3.99 26.34 -14.15
C ASP A 80 3.70 26.65 -15.63
N ILE A 81 4.76 26.70 -16.44
CA ILE A 81 4.64 26.92 -17.89
C ILE A 81 3.92 25.74 -18.55
N LEU A 82 4.29 24.49 -18.23
CA LEU A 82 3.64 23.30 -18.76
C LEU A 82 2.15 23.26 -18.41
N LYS A 83 1.77 23.57 -17.17
CA LYS A 83 0.38 23.68 -16.74
C LYS A 83 -0.38 24.71 -17.59
N SER A 84 0.21 25.90 -17.76
CA SER A 84 -0.42 26.98 -18.54
C SER A 84 -0.52 26.69 -20.04
N THR A 85 0.34 25.82 -20.56
CA THR A 85 0.40 25.45 -21.98
C THR A 85 -0.24 24.10 -22.27
N ALA A 86 -0.77 23.41 -21.26
CA ALA A 86 -1.38 22.10 -21.40
C ALA A 86 -2.55 22.13 -22.39
N THR A 87 -2.58 21.15 -23.29
CA THR A 87 -3.62 21.01 -24.31
C THR A 87 -4.18 19.59 -24.34
N PHE A 88 -5.48 19.48 -24.58
CA PHE A 88 -6.18 18.22 -24.75
C PHE A 88 -6.47 18.00 -26.24
N HIS A 89 -6.10 16.85 -26.78
CA HIS A 89 -6.62 16.42 -28.09
C HIS A 89 -8.14 16.22 -27.99
N ILE A 90 -8.90 16.58 -29.02
CA ILE A 90 -10.37 16.60 -29.00
C ILE A 90 -11.00 15.27 -28.56
N ASN A 91 -10.45 14.14 -28.99
CA ASN A 91 -10.92 12.81 -28.60
C ASN A 91 -10.73 12.56 -27.10
N LYS A 92 -9.56 12.92 -26.56
CA LYS A 92 -9.24 12.77 -25.14
C LYS A 92 -10.09 13.73 -24.30
N PHE A 93 -10.29 14.96 -24.77
CA PHE A 93 -11.19 15.93 -24.14
C PHE A 93 -12.60 15.37 -24.00
N ASN A 94 -13.18 14.80 -25.06
CA ASN A 94 -14.53 14.23 -25.02
C ASN A 94 -14.64 13.07 -24.01
N GLN A 95 -13.64 12.20 -23.96
CA GLN A 95 -13.60 11.10 -22.99
C GLN A 95 -13.50 11.61 -21.54
N LEU A 96 -12.63 12.60 -21.29
CA LEU A 96 -12.46 13.20 -19.97
C LEU A 96 -13.70 13.98 -19.55
N LEU A 97 -14.36 14.68 -20.46
CA LEU A 97 -15.61 15.39 -20.20
C LEU A 97 -16.71 14.41 -19.78
N GLU A 98 -16.88 13.32 -20.52
CA GLU A 98 -17.85 12.28 -20.17
C GLU A 98 -17.56 11.69 -18.79
N ARG A 99 -16.29 11.36 -18.51
CA ARG A 99 -15.85 10.87 -17.21
C ARG A 99 -16.13 11.89 -16.10
N ALA A 100 -15.83 13.17 -16.30
CA ALA A 100 -16.05 14.23 -15.34
C ALA A 100 -17.53 14.37 -14.96
N ILE A 101 -18.41 14.44 -15.96
CA ILE A 101 -19.86 14.61 -15.74
C ILE A 101 -20.46 13.35 -15.09
N LYS A 102 -20.06 12.15 -15.52
CA LYS A 102 -20.52 10.90 -14.89
C LYS A 102 -20.05 10.81 -13.45
N LEU A 103 -18.77 11.14 -13.18
CA LEU A 103 -18.23 11.14 -11.83
C LEU A 103 -18.99 12.12 -10.94
N GLU A 104 -19.23 13.34 -11.40
CA GLU A 104 -19.97 14.35 -10.64
C GLU A 104 -21.42 13.92 -10.39
N ALA A 105 -22.14 13.47 -11.42
CA ALA A 105 -23.53 13.03 -11.28
C ALA A 105 -23.66 11.83 -10.32
N ASN A 106 -22.75 10.87 -10.41
CA ASN A 106 -22.72 9.72 -9.50
C ASN A 106 -22.36 10.16 -8.09
N TYR A 107 -21.39 11.06 -7.93
CA TYR A 107 -21.01 11.56 -6.61
C TYR A 107 -22.14 12.35 -5.94
N LEU A 108 -22.89 13.16 -6.70
CA LEU A 108 -24.03 13.91 -6.18
C LEU A 108 -25.21 13.02 -5.77
N THR A 109 -25.39 11.88 -6.44
CA THR A 109 -26.52 10.97 -6.19
C THR A 109 -26.19 9.86 -5.21
N ARG A 110 -24.95 9.35 -5.24
CA ARG A 110 -24.45 8.19 -4.48
C ARG A 110 -22.99 8.42 -4.07
N PRO A 111 -22.69 9.39 -3.19
CA PRO A 111 -21.32 9.78 -2.85
C PRO A 111 -20.48 8.64 -2.29
N HIS A 112 -21.04 7.84 -1.37
CA HIS A 112 -20.34 6.71 -0.76
C HIS A 112 -19.95 5.62 -1.77
N GLN A 113 -20.90 5.20 -2.61
CA GLN A 113 -20.64 4.21 -3.67
C GLN A 113 -19.60 4.75 -4.66
N THR A 114 -19.74 6.00 -5.08
CA THR A 114 -18.83 6.64 -6.05
C THR A 114 -17.42 6.76 -5.48
N LEU A 115 -17.25 7.26 -4.26
CA LEU A 115 -15.95 7.33 -3.58
C LEU A 115 -15.34 5.95 -3.39
N THR A 116 -16.15 4.92 -3.17
CA THR A 116 -15.67 3.54 -3.01
C THR A 116 -15.15 3.00 -4.33
N GLN A 117 -15.95 3.07 -5.38
CA GLN A 117 -15.57 2.62 -6.71
C GLN A 117 -14.40 3.43 -7.29
N PHE A 118 -14.37 4.74 -7.03
CA PHE A 118 -13.32 5.61 -7.55
C PHE A 118 -11.98 5.40 -6.84
N LEU A 119 -11.99 5.23 -5.51
CA LEU A 119 -10.77 5.00 -4.74
C LEU A 119 -10.20 3.59 -4.90
N PHE A 120 -11.05 2.58 -5.09
CA PHE A 120 -10.61 1.17 -5.06
C PHE A 120 -10.75 0.44 -6.39
N LYS A 121 -10.97 1.15 -7.50
CA LYS A 121 -11.25 0.59 -8.85
C LYS A 121 -10.84 -0.87 -9.04
N ASP A 122 -9.53 -1.10 -9.09
CA ASP A 122 -8.93 -2.41 -9.38
C ASP A 122 -7.99 -2.87 -8.25
N SER A 123 -7.96 -2.15 -7.12
CA SER A 123 -7.06 -2.45 -6.01
C SER A 123 -7.79 -2.47 -4.68
N PHE A 124 -7.54 -3.54 -3.92
CA PHE A 124 -8.03 -3.71 -2.55
C PHE A 124 -7.26 -2.86 -1.53
N LEU A 125 -6.08 -2.35 -1.91
CA LEU A 125 -5.20 -1.53 -1.10
C LEU A 125 -4.87 -0.22 -1.83
N ILE A 126 -5.05 0.90 -1.15
CA ILE A 126 -4.67 2.22 -1.65
C ILE A 126 -3.82 2.93 -0.61
N THR A 127 -2.76 3.62 -1.06
CA THR A 127 -1.95 4.42 -0.15
C THR A 127 -2.71 5.68 0.25
N THR A 128 -2.45 6.19 1.45
CA THR A 128 -3.10 7.43 1.91
C THR A 128 -2.80 8.63 1.00
N MET A 129 -1.63 8.65 0.36
CA MET A 129 -1.27 9.70 -0.60
C MET A 129 -2.14 9.63 -1.86
N ASP A 130 -2.32 8.44 -2.43
CA ASP A 130 -3.20 8.23 -3.58
C ASP A 130 -4.65 8.60 -3.25
N VAL A 131 -5.11 8.29 -2.03
CA VAL A 131 -6.44 8.73 -1.58
C VAL A 131 -6.56 10.24 -1.56
N TYR A 132 -5.58 10.96 -1.01
CA TYR A 132 -5.61 12.42 -1.01
C TYR A 132 -5.66 12.99 -2.41
N ASP A 133 -4.91 12.40 -3.33
CA ASP A 133 -4.89 12.84 -4.72
C ASP A 133 -6.19 12.53 -5.46
N MET A 134 -6.77 11.35 -5.27
CA MET A 134 -8.07 11.03 -5.82
C MET A 134 -9.18 11.91 -5.22
N LEU A 135 -9.10 12.24 -3.94
CA LEU A 135 -10.04 13.15 -3.30
C LEU A 135 -9.99 14.57 -3.86
N LYS A 136 -8.86 14.98 -4.47
CA LYS A 136 -8.79 16.28 -5.15
C LYS A 136 -9.75 16.35 -6.33
N TYR A 137 -10.22 15.26 -6.92
CA TYR A 137 -11.20 15.32 -8.02
C TYR A 137 -12.58 15.83 -7.59
N PHE A 138 -12.90 15.78 -6.30
CA PHE A 138 -14.22 16.12 -5.78
C PHE A 138 -14.22 17.54 -5.21
N ASP A 139 -14.87 18.46 -5.94
CA ASP A 139 -15.05 19.85 -5.50
C ASP A 139 -16.24 20.01 -4.52
N LYS A 140 -17.30 19.22 -4.73
CA LYS A 140 -18.51 19.28 -3.90
C LYS A 140 -18.37 18.41 -2.65
N PHE A 141 -19.18 18.71 -1.64
CA PHE A 141 -19.22 17.97 -0.37
C PHE A 141 -17.84 17.80 0.28
N GLN A 142 -17.13 18.93 0.48
CA GLN A 142 -15.81 18.94 1.11
C GLN A 142 -15.77 18.23 2.47
N TYR A 143 -16.90 18.16 3.19
CA TYR A 143 -16.99 17.42 4.44
C TYR A 143 -16.58 15.94 4.32
N TYR A 144 -16.79 15.27 3.17
CA TYR A 144 -16.32 13.90 2.97
C TYR A 144 -14.80 13.85 2.89
N LYS A 145 -14.20 14.82 2.19
CA LYS A 145 -12.75 14.95 2.10
C LYS A 145 -12.16 15.24 3.48
N ASP A 146 -12.73 16.19 4.21
CA ASP A 146 -12.28 16.57 5.55
C ASP A 146 -12.41 15.38 6.51
N ALA A 147 -13.58 14.70 6.54
CA ALA A 147 -13.80 13.54 7.39
C ALA A 147 -12.84 12.38 7.08
N LEU A 148 -12.59 12.09 5.79
CA LEU A 148 -11.62 11.06 5.39
C LEU A 148 -10.19 11.46 5.77
N THR A 149 -9.83 12.73 5.56
CA THR A 149 -8.52 13.29 5.92
C THR A 149 -8.28 13.19 7.43
N ASP A 150 -9.24 13.63 8.23
CA ASP A 150 -9.19 13.56 9.69
C ASP A 150 -9.09 12.11 10.16
N TYR A 151 -9.88 11.21 9.57
CA TYR A 151 -9.82 9.79 9.88
C TYR A 151 -8.42 9.19 9.61
N PHE A 152 -7.83 9.46 8.45
CA PHE A 152 -6.49 8.96 8.13
C PHE A 152 -5.41 9.55 9.02
N ASN A 153 -5.51 10.84 9.35
CA ASN A 153 -4.59 11.51 10.25
C ASN A 153 -4.68 10.96 11.68
N LEU A 154 -5.88 10.70 12.19
CA LEU A 154 -6.11 10.17 13.54
C LEU A 154 -5.60 8.73 13.70
N LYS A 155 -5.76 7.90 12.67
CA LYS A 155 -5.40 6.47 12.72
C LYS A 155 -4.00 6.18 12.21
N TYR A 156 -3.26 7.19 11.74
CA TYR A 156 -1.90 7.05 11.17
C TYR A 156 -1.79 5.95 10.08
N LEU A 157 -2.87 5.77 9.32
CA LEU A 157 -2.92 4.71 8.31
C LEU A 157 -2.01 5.09 7.15
N ARG A 158 -1.08 4.20 6.79
CA ARG A 158 -0.26 4.31 5.58
C ARG A 158 -1.00 3.76 4.35
N GLU A 159 -1.83 2.76 4.56
CA GLU A 159 -2.60 2.04 3.55
C GLU A 159 -4.00 1.74 4.09
N ILE A 160 -5.00 1.71 3.20
CA ILE A 160 -6.38 1.41 3.56
C ILE A 160 -6.85 0.21 2.75
N SER A 161 -7.36 -0.81 3.45
CA SER A 161 -8.04 -1.94 2.83
C SER A 161 -9.50 -1.64 2.56
N GLN A 162 -10.01 -2.10 1.42
CA GLN A 162 -11.42 -2.01 1.03
C GLN A 162 -12.40 -2.62 2.06
N MET A 163 -11.95 -3.60 2.86
CA MET A 163 -12.71 -4.25 3.93
C MET A 163 -13.03 -3.31 5.10
N VAL A 164 -12.06 -2.55 5.57
CA VAL A 164 -12.24 -1.57 6.67
C VAL A 164 -13.24 -0.49 6.25
N LYS A 165 -13.29 -0.15 4.96
CA LYS A 165 -14.23 0.84 4.42
C LYS A 165 -15.67 0.32 4.29
N ILE A 166 -15.88 -0.96 3.96
CA ILE A 166 -17.22 -1.57 3.96
C ILE A 166 -17.84 -1.47 5.36
N ILE A 167 -17.03 -1.74 6.39
CA ILE A 167 -17.45 -1.70 7.79
C ILE A 167 -17.73 -0.25 8.24
N ILE A 168 -16.85 0.70 7.93
CA ILE A 168 -17.05 2.13 8.28
C ILE A 168 -18.25 2.73 7.53
N THR A 169 -18.47 2.35 6.28
CA THR A 169 -19.62 2.84 5.49
C THR A 169 -20.93 2.28 6.04
N PHE A 170 -20.95 1.01 6.46
CA PHE A 170 -22.09 0.39 7.14
C PHE A 170 -22.39 1.01 8.51
N MET A 171 -21.37 1.41 9.27
CA MET A 171 -21.57 2.08 10.57
C MET A 171 -22.12 3.51 10.45
N ASN A 172 -21.72 4.24 9.41
CA ASN A 172 -22.14 5.63 9.23
C ASN A 172 -23.52 5.76 8.54
N GLU A 173 -24.03 4.70 7.93
CA GLU A 173 -25.42 4.61 7.46
C GLU A 173 -26.39 4.31 8.61
N GLY A 174 -26.53 5.25 9.55
CA GLY A 174 -27.74 5.37 10.38
C GLY A 174 -27.64 5.14 11.89
N ARG A 175 -26.45 5.13 12.51
CA ARG A 175 -26.34 5.09 13.98
C ARG A 175 -25.32 6.07 14.53
N GLU A 176 -25.55 6.51 15.77
CA GLU A 176 -24.52 7.16 16.58
C GLU A 176 -23.23 6.32 16.55
N PRO A 177 -22.04 6.95 16.53
CA PRO A 177 -20.77 6.25 16.46
C PRO A 177 -20.58 5.40 17.72
N SER A 178 -21.05 4.17 17.65
CA SER A 178 -20.67 3.12 18.59
C SER A 178 -19.44 2.46 17.99
N ASP A 179 -18.31 2.58 18.68
CA ASP A 179 -17.04 1.94 18.31
C ASP A 179 -17.10 0.40 18.36
N SER A 180 -18.24 -0.18 18.76
CA SER A 180 -18.45 -1.63 18.88
C SER A 180 -19.58 -2.13 17.97
N LEU A 181 -19.34 -3.27 17.33
CA LEU A 181 -20.22 -3.96 16.39
C LEU A 181 -20.66 -5.31 16.97
N SER A 182 -21.93 -5.67 16.84
CA SER A 182 -22.40 -7.00 17.25
C SER A 182 -21.88 -8.08 16.30
N THR A 183 -21.41 -9.20 16.85
CA THR A 183 -20.93 -10.35 16.08
C THR A 183 -22.00 -10.91 15.16
N GLU A 184 -23.24 -11.01 15.62
CA GLU A 184 -24.37 -11.50 14.83
C GLU A 184 -24.57 -10.69 13.54
N VAL A 185 -24.50 -9.36 13.63
CA VAL A 185 -24.64 -8.45 12.49
C VAL A 185 -23.47 -8.62 11.52
N LEU A 186 -22.25 -8.72 12.04
CA LEU A 186 -21.06 -8.95 11.23
C LEU A 186 -21.14 -10.28 10.49
N LEU A 187 -21.56 -11.33 11.18
CA LEU A 187 -21.67 -12.69 10.66
C LEU A 187 -22.70 -12.79 9.54
N GLN A 188 -23.87 -12.16 9.72
CA GLN A 188 -24.86 -12.05 8.67
C GLN A 188 -24.33 -11.23 7.48
N SER A 189 -23.66 -10.11 7.73
CA SER A 189 -23.13 -9.24 6.67
C SER A 189 -22.05 -9.90 5.82
N PHE A 190 -21.20 -10.74 6.41
CA PHE A 190 -20.18 -11.50 5.68
C PHE A 190 -20.81 -12.64 4.88
N LYS A 191 -21.79 -13.36 5.45
CA LYS A 191 -22.53 -14.41 4.74
C LYS A 191 -23.31 -13.86 3.54
N ASP A 192 -24.00 -12.72 3.70
CA ASP A 192 -24.76 -12.08 2.61
C ASP A 192 -23.88 -11.68 1.42
N ARG A 193 -22.55 -11.60 1.62
CA ARG A 193 -21.56 -11.22 0.62
C ARG A 193 -20.68 -12.38 0.15
N ASN A 194 -21.01 -13.63 0.52
CA ASN A 194 -20.20 -14.82 0.25
C ASN A 194 -18.75 -14.69 0.75
N LEU A 195 -18.55 -14.06 1.90
CA LEU A 195 -17.25 -13.90 2.56
C LEU A 195 -17.09 -14.95 3.68
N ASP A 196 -17.15 -16.22 3.31
CA ASP A 196 -17.29 -17.35 4.25
C ASP A 196 -16.08 -17.49 5.20
N ASP A 197 -14.86 -17.24 4.71
CA ASP A 197 -13.64 -17.29 5.53
C ASP A 197 -13.69 -16.28 6.69
N TYR A 198 -14.21 -15.08 6.43
CA TYR A 198 -14.36 -14.04 7.44
C TYR A 198 -15.55 -14.30 8.36
N ALA A 199 -16.65 -14.85 7.82
CA ALA A 199 -17.76 -15.30 8.64
C ALA A 199 -17.31 -16.38 9.65
N ALA A 200 -16.41 -17.29 9.24
CA ALA A 200 -15.83 -18.29 10.13
C ALA A 200 -14.97 -17.68 11.23
N LEU A 201 -14.20 -16.63 10.93
CA LEU A 201 -13.41 -15.89 11.94
C LEU A 201 -14.30 -15.19 12.97
N ILE A 202 -15.39 -14.55 12.53
CA ILE A 202 -16.35 -13.93 13.45
C ILE A 202 -17.11 -14.98 14.25
N GLN A 203 -17.47 -16.12 13.65
CA GLN A 203 -18.10 -17.23 14.37
C GLN A 203 -17.17 -17.79 15.44
N ALA A 204 -15.87 -17.87 15.18
CA ALA A 204 -14.88 -18.30 16.16
C ALA A 204 -14.81 -17.32 17.33
N GLU A 205 -14.82 -16.01 17.07
CA GLU A 205 -14.82 -14.97 18.11
C GLU A 205 -16.13 -14.97 18.92
N GLU A 206 -17.27 -15.20 18.28
CA GLU A 206 -18.58 -15.35 18.94
C GLU A 206 -18.63 -16.60 19.82
N ASN A 207 -18.08 -17.73 19.35
CA ASN A 207 -17.97 -18.97 20.13
C ASN A 207 -17.05 -18.81 21.35
N GLU A 208 -16.15 -17.83 21.33
CA GLU A 208 -15.31 -17.46 22.47
C GLU A 208 -16.01 -16.54 23.47
N GLY A 209 -17.25 -16.13 23.19
CA GLY A 209 -18.10 -15.33 24.09
C GLY A 209 -18.05 -13.83 23.84
N THR A 210 -17.45 -13.38 22.74
CA THR A 210 -17.43 -11.97 22.36
C THR A 210 -18.72 -11.63 21.62
N GLU A 211 -19.65 -10.92 22.27
CA GLU A 211 -20.91 -10.49 21.63
C GLU A 211 -20.77 -9.21 20.80
N LYS A 212 -19.76 -8.41 21.13
CA LYS A 212 -19.44 -7.15 20.46
C LYS A 212 -17.94 -7.04 20.23
N ILE A 213 -17.56 -6.72 19.01
CA ILE A 213 -16.17 -6.54 18.58
C ILE A 213 -15.97 -5.07 18.24
N ASP A 214 -14.92 -4.45 18.77
CA ASP A 214 -14.57 -3.08 18.35
C ASP A 214 -13.90 -3.05 16.96
N VAL A 215 -13.91 -1.91 16.29
CA VAL A 215 -13.34 -1.80 14.92
C VAL A 215 -11.85 -2.19 14.86
N THR A 216 -11.08 -1.88 15.90
CA THR A 216 -9.66 -2.21 16.04
C THR A 216 -9.47 -3.72 16.23
N GLU A 217 -10.28 -4.35 17.07
CA GLU A 217 -10.29 -5.79 17.29
C GLU A 217 -10.67 -6.56 16.02
N LEU A 218 -11.66 -6.05 15.30
CA LEU A 218 -12.14 -6.57 14.03
C LEU A 218 -11.06 -6.45 12.95
N GLU A 219 -10.45 -5.28 12.78
CA GLU A 219 -9.35 -5.09 11.82
C GLU A 219 -8.21 -6.06 12.12
N ALA A 220 -7.82 -6.17 13.39
CA ALA A 220 -6.75 -7.04 13.79
C ALA A 220 -7.13 -8.54 13.64
N LEU A 221 -8.40 -8.91 13.86
CA LEU A 221 -8.92 -10.25 13.59
C LEU A 221 -8.84 -10.59 12.09
N LEU A 222 -9.34 -9.69 11.24
CA LEU A 222 -9.34 -9.86 9.78
C LEU A 222 -7.93 -9.90 9.19
N ARG A 223 -7.00 -9.11 9.74
CA ARG A 223 -5.61 -9.06 9.28
C ARG A 223 -4.79 -10.26 9.72
N THR A 224 -4.99 -10.73 10.95
CA THR A 224 -4.16 -11.80 11.53
C THR A 224 -4.77 -13.18 11.37
N GLY A 225 -6.07 -13.27 11.10
CA GLY A 225 -6.83 -14.53 11.13
C GLY A 225 -6.90 -15.16 12.52
N LYS A 226 -6.57 -14.43 13.59
CA LYS A 226 -6.49 -14.95 14.96
C LYS A 226 -7.48 -14.26 15.88
N THR A 227 -8.16 -15.05 16.70
CA THR A 227 -9.11 -14.52 17.69
C THR A 227 -8.43 -13.70 18.78
N ALA A 228 -9.16 -12.87 19.52
CA ALA A 228 -8.58 -12.10 20.62
C ALA A 228 -7.96 -13.02 21.69
N LYS A 229 -8.59 -14.18 21.96
CA LYS A 229 -8.07 -15.16 22.92
C LYS A 229 -6.84 -15.90 22.41
N GLN A 230 -6.80 -16.26 21.12
CA GLN A 230 -5.59 -16.83 20.52
C GLN A 230 -4.41 -15.87 20.59
N ARG A 231 -4.66 -14.57 20.38
CA ARG A 231 -3.62 -13.54 20.54
C ARG A 231 -3.11 -13.44 21.97
N ARG A 232 -4.02 -13.40 22.96
CA ARG A 232 -3.65 -13.40 24.39
C ARG A 232 -2.90 -14.67 24.81
N ARG A 233 -3.25 -15.84 24.25
CA ARG A 233 -2.55 -17.10 24.53
C ARG A 233 -1.13 -17.11 23.96
N VAL A 234 -0.95 -16.61 22.74
CA VAL A 234 0.39 -16.46 22.13
C VAL A 234 1.25 -15.46 22.89
N GLU A 235 0.65 -14.40 23.46
CA GLU A 235 1.36 -13.48 24.35
C GLU A 235 1.71 -14.12 25.69
N ALA A 236 0.81 -14.88 26.31
CA ALA A 236 1.06 -15.58 27.57
C ALA A 236 2.11 -16.71 27.46
N GLU A 237 2.05 -17.51 26.39
CA GLU A 237 3.06 -18.56 26.13
C GLU A 237 4.45 -17.95 25.84
N LYS A 238 4.52 -16.72 25.32
CA LYS A 238 5.80 -15.98 25.18
C LYS A 238 6.36 -15.49 26.51
N GLU A 239 5.53 -15.28 27.53
CA GLU A 239 5.97 -14.87 28.87
C GLU A 239 6.42 -16.06 29.74
N GLU A 240 5.77 -17.23 29.61
CA GLU A 240 6.09 -18.43 30.43
C GLU A 240 7.38 -19.16 30.03
N ILE A 241 7.89 -18.98 28.80
CA ILE A 241 9.15 -19.62 28.36
C ILE A 241 10.40 -18.90 28.93
N SER A 242 10.24 -17.88 29.79
CA SER A 242 11.34 -16.98 30.15
C SER A 242 12.18 -17.29 31.41
N VAL A 243 11.99 -18.40 32.16
CA VAL A 243 12.81 -18.59 33.39
C VAL A 243 13.42 -19.97 33.69
N GLU A 244 12.93 -21.13 33.24
CA GLU A 244 13.41 -22.40 33.86
C GLU A 244 13.90 -23.55 32.95
N GLU A 245 13.84 -23.48 31.61
CA GLU A 245 14.22 -24.63 30.75
C GLU A 245 15.32 -24.34 29.70
N ILE A 246 16.50 -23.88 30.14
CA ILE A 246 17.73 -23.93 29.31
C ILE A 246 18.88 -24.65 30.06
N ALA A 247 18.56 -25.64 30.89
CA ALA A 247 19.53 -26.63 31.34
C ALA A 247 19.13 -27.99 30.77
N ASP A 248 20.07 -28.65 30.09
CA ASP A 248 20.03 -30.07 29.66
C ASP A 248 19.38 -30.45 28.32
N ILE A 249 19.77 -29.83 27.20
CA ILE A 249 19.61 -30.44 25.86
C ILE A 249 20.91 -30.34 25.03
N GLU A 250 22.05 -30.73 25.61
CA GLU A 250 23.33 -30.79 24.88
C GLU A 250 23.79 -32.22 24.52
N THR A 251 22.95 -33.25 24.70
CA THR A 251 23.34 -34.64 24.35
C THR A 251 22.20 -35.48 23.77
N ALA A 252 21.89 -35.29 22.48
CA ALA A 252 21.42 -36.36 21.60
C ALA A 252 21.39 -35.88 20.14
N LYS A 253 22.34 -36.36 19.33
CA LYS A 253 22.23 -36.33 17.85
C LYS A 253 21.33 -37.49 17.41
N PRO A 254 20.24 -37.25 16.66
CA PRO A 254 19.63 -38.30 15.87
C PRO A 254 20.27 -38.35 14.47
N GLU A 255 20.76 -39.54 14.09
CA GLU A 255 21.10 -39.89 12.71
C GLU A 255 19.80 -40.10 11.93
N ILE A 256 19.57 -39.29 10.89
CA ILE A 256 18.44 -39.45 9.96
C ILE A 256 18.94 -40.18 8.72
N GLN A 257 18.50 -41.42 8.53
CA GLN A 257 18.66 -42.18 7.29
C GLN A 257 17.56 -41.77 6.32
N VAL A 258 17.95 -41.33 5.12
CA VAL A 258 17.03 -40.98 4.04
C VAL A 258 17.00 -42.16 3.06
N GLU A 259 15.87 -42.87 2.99
CA GLU A 259 15.61 -43.86 1.95
C GLU A 259 15.12 -43.18 0.67
N GLU A 260 15.70 -43.57 -0.46
CA GLU A 260 15.38 -43.11 -1.82
C GLU A 260 14.02 -43.67 -2.27
N ILE A 261 13.07 -42.79 -2.59
CA ILE A 261 11.80 -43.16 -3.23
C ILE A 261 11.97 -43.00 -4.74
N THR A 262 12.22 -44.12 -5.42
CA THR A 262 12.09 -44.26 -6.88
C THR A 262 10.63 -44.46 -7.27
N VAL A 263 10.04 -43.54 -8.05
CA VAL A 263 8.77 -43.77 -8.76
C VAL A 263 9.06 -43.88 -10.26
N LYS A 264 8.81 -45.08 -10.80
CA LYS A 264 8.89 -45.41 -12.22
C LYS A 264 7.58 -45.07 -12.94
N ALA A 265 7.74 -44.80 -14.23
CA ALA A 265 6.76 -44.31 -15.18
C ALA A 265 5.78 -45.37 -15.74
N GLU A 266 4.78 -44.81 -16.44
CA GLU A 266 4.19 -45.25 -17.72
C GLU A 266 2.88 -46.08 -17.70
N ALA A 267 1.83 -45.50 -18.29
CA ALA A 267 0.81 -46.21 -19.05
C ALA A 267 0.13 -45.27 -20.08
N LYS A 268 0.35 -45.56 -21.37
CA LYS A 268 -0.46 -45.11 -22.53
C LYS A 268 -1.74 -45.95 -22.64
N ILE A 269 -2.77 -45.47 -23.37
CA ILE A 269 -3.81 -46.16 -24.21
C ILE A 269 -4.94 -45.12 -24.52
N PRO A 270 -5.67 -45.15 -25.67
CA PRO A 270 -5.41 -44.40 -26.90
C PRO A 270 -6.52 -43.37 -27.26
N GLU A 271 -6.32 -42.66 -28.37
CA GLU A 271 -7.26 -41.73 -29.03
C GLU A 271 -8.53 -42.42 -29.58
N PRO A 272 -9.65 -41.67 -29.63
CA PRO A 272 -10.62 -41.80 -30.71
C PRO A 272 -10.73 -40.51 -31.55
N GLU A 273 -10.71 -40.69 -32.87
CA GLU A 273 -11.04 -39.73 -33.93
C GLU A 273 -12.52 -39.30 -33.85
N VAL A 274 -12.80 -37.99 -33.84
CA VAL A 274 -14.05 -37.36 -34.33
C VAL A 274 -13.68 -35.90 -34.71
N GLU A 275 -13.54 -35.57 -35.99
CA GLU A 275 -14.54 -35.02 -36.93
C GLU A 275 -14.78 -33.50 -36.75
N GLU A 276 -14.44 -32.75 -37.80
CA GLU A 276 -14.40 -31.29 -37.91
C GLU A 276 -15.77 -30.63 -37.70
N VAL A 277 -15.82 -29.59 -36.86
CA VAL A 277 -16.87 -28.56 -36.89
C VAL A 277 -16.21 -27.19 -36.67
N GLU A 278 -16.24 -26.35 -37.71
CA GLU A 278 -15.91 -24.92 -37.68
C GLU A 278 -17.07 -24.14 -37.05
N GLU A 279 -16.90 -23.57 -35.85
CA GLU A 279 -17.67 -22.39 -35.40
C GLU A 279 -16.78 -21.49 -34.52
N GLU A 280 -16.60 -20.23 -34.95
CA GLU A 280 -15.89 -19.18 -34.22
C GLU A 280 -16.81 -18.61 -33.12
N GLU A 281 -16.50 -18.87 -31.85
CA GLU A 281 -17.08 -18.14 -30.72
C GLU A 281 -16.00 -17.95 -29.63
N TYR A 282 -15.91 -16.72 -29.13
CA TYR A 282 -14.90 -16.27 -28.17
C TYR A 282 -15.43 -16.40 -26.75
N GLU A 283 -14.80 -17.20 -25.90
CA GLU A 283 -14.86 -17.06 -24.44
C GLU A 283 -13.63 -17.68 -23.74
N GLU A 284 -13.18 -16.96 -22.70
CA GLU A 284 -12.47 -17.40 -21.49
C GLU A 284 -11.44 -18.55 -21.57
N GLU A 285 -10.16 -18.19 -21.36
CA GLU A 285 -9.16 -19.10 -20.79
C GLU A 285 -8.79 -18.66 -19.37
N GLU A 286 -9.31 -19.38 -18.38
CA GLU A 286 -8.57 -19.64 -17.14
C GLU A 286 -7.45 -20.64 -17.46
N ALA A 287 -6.21 -20.21 -17.23
CA ALA A 287 -5.08 -21.12 -17.05
C ALA A 287 -4.15 -20.54 -15.98
N VAL A 288 -3.97 -21.30 -14.91
CA VAL A 288 -2.99 -21.06 -13.84
C VAL A 288 -1.58 -21.27 -14.39
N PRO A 289 -0.61 -20.38 -14.15
CA PRO A 289 0.79 -20.77 -14.19
C PRO A 289 1.49 -20.57 -12.84
N ALA A 290 2.39 -21.50 -12.58
CA ALA A 290 3.34 -21.54 -11.48
C ALA A 290 4.03 -20.19 -11.24
N GLU A 291 4.34 -19.91 -9.97
CA GLU A 291 5.06 -18.73 -9.47
C GLU A 291 6.31 -18.43 -10.31
N SER A 292 6.15 -17.55 -11.31
CA SER A 292 7.28 -16.95 -12.02
C SER A 292 7.76 -15.77 -11.20
N MET A 293 8.94 -15.90 -10.59
CA MET A 293 9.65 -14.75 -10.05
C MET A 293 9.77 -13.67 -11.14
N THR A 294 9.40 -12.43 -10.81
CA THR A 294 9.48 -11.33 -11.75
C THR A 294 10.93 -11.07 -12.16
N ALA A 295 11.14 -10.51 -13.35
CA ALA A 295 12.48 -10.11 -13.80
C ALA A 295 13.16 -9.14 -12.81
N ALA A 296 12.38 -8.37 -12.06
CA ALA A 296 12.87 -7.50 -10.98
C ALA A 296 13.38 -8.31 -9.77
N ASP A 297 12.67 -9.36 -9.35
CA ASP A 297 13.09 -10.24 -8.26
C ASP A 297 14.34 -11.06 -8.62
N GLN A 298 14.46 -11.48 -9.88
CA GLN A 298 15.65 -12.16 -10.38
C GLN A 298 16.86 -11.21 -10.44
N LEU A 299 16.66 -9.94 -10.83
CA LEU A 299 17.71 -8.92 -10.83
C LEU A 299 18.15 -8.57 -9.40
N ALA A 300 17.21 -8.41 -8.47
CA ALA A 300 17.49 -8.15 -7.05
C ALA A 300 18.27 -9.30 -6.40
N ASN A 301 17.89 -10.56 -6.70
CA ASN A 301 18.60 -11.73 -6.21
C ASN A 301 19.97 -11.92 -6.87
N MET A 302 20.15 -11.55 -8.14
CA MET A 302 21.47 -11.55 -8.78
C MET A 302 22.39 -10.47 -8.21
N VAL A 303 21.89 -9.28 -7.89
CA VAL A 303 22.66 -8.21 -7.26
C VAL A 303 23.04 -8.60 -5.82
N ALA A 304 22.10 -9.16 -5.05
CA ALA A 304 22.36 -9.67 -3.70
C ALA A 304 23.35 -10.84 -3.69
N ALA A 305 23.27 -11.76 -4.66
CA ALA A 305 24.20 -12.88 -4.79
C ALA A 305 25.62 -12.45 -5.22
N LYS A 306 25.76 -11.31 -5.91
CA LYS A 306 27.06 -10.77 -6.33
C LYS A 306 27.76 -9.95 -5.24
N ILE A 307 27.02 -9.51 -4.21
CA ILE A 307 27.54 -8.86 -2.99
C ILE A 307 28.03 -9.88 -1.94
N LYS A 308 27.72 -11.18 -2.12
CA LYS A 308 28.08 -12.29 -1.22
C LYS A 308 29.59 -12.59 -1.09
N GLY A 309 30.46 -11.74 -1.63
CA GLY A 309 31.92 -11.87 -1.56
C GLY A 309 32.61 -11.08 -0.44
N ASP A 310 31.98 -10.02 0.08
CA ASP A 310 32.54 -9.22 1.18
C ASP A 310 31.65 -9.37 2.41
N SER A 311 32.14 -10.06 3.43
CA SER A 311 31.53 -10.09 4.76
C SER A 311 31.26 -8.67 5.24
N LEU A 312 29.98 -8.34 5.45
CA LEU A 312 29.54 -7.03 5.94
C LEU A 312 30.25 -6.68 7.25
N GLU A 313 30.70 -5.43 7.40
CA GLU A 313 31.38 -4.96 8.61
C GLU A 313 30.49 -5.15 9.85
N ASP A 314 31.09 -5.53 10.98
CA ASP A 314 30.38 -5.74 12.24
C ASP A 314 29.81 -4.41 12.77
N LEU A 315 28.51 -4.39 13.11
CA LEU A 315 27.85 -3.24 13.71
C LEU A 315 28.53 -2.73 14.98
N GLU A 316 29.19 -3.58 15.76
CA GLU A 316 29.92 -3.14 16.96
C GLU A 316 31.07 -2.18 16.63
N ASN A 317 31.69 -2.33 15.46
CA ASN A 317 32.77 -1.46 15.00
C ASN A 317 32.22 -0.20 14.30
N LEU A 318 31.06 -0.34 13.63
CA LEU A 318 30.44 0.74 12.88
C LEU A 318 29.82 1.82 13.79
N ILE A 319 29.30 1.43 14.96
CA ILE A 319 28.57 2.32 15.88
C ILE A 319 29.51 2.89 16.97
N PRO A 320 29.77 4.21 17.00
CA PRO A 320 30.64 4.80 18.02
C PRO A 320 30.09 4.60 19.45
N ARG A 321 30.98 4.36 20.44
CA ARG A 321 30.60 4.13 21.85
C ARG A 321 29.65 5.18 22.45
N LYS A 322 29.79 6.46 22.07
CA LYS A 322 28.89 7.54 22.52
C LYS A 322 27.47 7.35 21.99
N MET A 323 27.35 6.95 20.73
CA MET A 323 26.08 6.72 20.05
C MET A 323 25.43 5.42 20.53
N ARG A 324 26.22 4.35 20.74
CA ARG A 324 25.77 3.11 21.39
C ARG A 324 25.04 3.39 22.71
N LYS A 325 25.63 4.21 23.60
CA LYS A 325 24.98 4.60 24.87
C LYS A 325 23.67 5.36 24.67
N LYS A 326 23.58 6.20 23.64
CA LYS A 326 22.36 6.95 23.29
C LYS A 326 21.26 6.00 22.78
N ILE A 327 21.60 5.10 21.86
CA ILE A 327 20.72 4.06 21.32
C ILE A 327 20.21 3.16 22.45
N ILE A 328 21.10 2.62 23.28
CA ILE A 328 20.71 1.76 24.41
C ILE A 328 19.75 2.49 25.34
N LYS A 329 20.02 3.75 25.68
CA LYS A 329 19.19 4.52 26.60
C LYS A 329 17.82 4.90 26.00
N ARG A 330 17.77 5.29 24.74
CA ARG A 330 16.59 5.90 24.11
C ARG A 330 15.73 4.91 23.33
N ILE A 331 16.36 3.97 22.64
CA ILE A 331 15.68 2.93 21.86
C ILE A 331 15.45 1.73 22.79
N PHE A 332 16.51 1.12 23.30
CA PHE A 332 16.40 -0.11 24.10
C PHE A 332 16.05 0.12 25.58
N LYS A 333 15.58 1.33 25.97
CA LYS A 333 15.16 1.67 27.35
C LYS A 333 16.16 1.25 28.45
N LYS A 334 17.47 1.35 28.18
CA LYS A 334 18.61 0.92 29.02
C LYS A 334 18.84 -0.60 29.12
N ASN A 335 18.21 -1.40 28.27
CA ASN A 335 18.46 -2.84 28.19
C ASN A 335 19.62 -3.13 27.22
N GLU A 336 20.82 -3.30 27.78
CA GLU A 336 22.04 -3.58 27.02
C GLU A 336 22.07 -5.00 26.44
N SER A 337 21.40 -5.96 27.09
CA SER A 337 21.30 -7.33 26.61
C SER A 337 20.50 -7.40 25.31
N GLN A 338 19.34 -6.74 25.26
CA GLN A 338 18.50 -6.69 24.06
C GLN A 338 19.21 -5.99 22.89
N TYR A 339 19.94 -4.90 23.16
CA TYR A 339 20.76 -4.26 22.14
C TYR A 339 21.78 -5.24 21.54
N THR A 340 22.49 -5.98 22.39
CA THR A 340 23.56 -6.90 21.96
C THR A 340 22.99 -8.05 21.13
N GLN A 341 21.91 -8.67 21.61
CA GLN A 341 21.20 -9.74 20.89
C GLN A 341 20.70 -9.26 19.53
N PHE A 342 20.09 -8.06 19.46
CA PHE A 342 19.59 -7.51 18.22
C PHE A 342 20.73 -7.19 17.23
N THR A 343 21.84 -6.61 17.70
CA THR A 343 22.99 -6.34 16.82
C THR A 343 23.64 -7.63 16.30
N GLU A 344 23.72 -8.67 17.13
CA GLU A 344 24.23 -9.98 16.71
C GLU A 344 23.31 -10.64 15.68
N PHE A 345 21.99 -10.54 15.88
CA PHE A 345 20.99 -11.00 14.91
C PHE A 345 21.14 -10.26 13.57
N ILE A 346 21.14 -8.92 13.57
CA ILE A 346 21.30 -8.14 12.33
C ILE A 346 22.65 -8.42 11.66
N ASN A 347 23.70 -8.71 12.43
CA ASN A 347 24.99 -9.09 11.86
C ASN A 347 24.92 -10.34 10.99
N GLN A 348 24.02 -11.28 11.29
CA GLN A 348 23.78 -12.52 10.54
C GLN A 348 22.86 -12.33 9.33
N VAL A 349 22.13 -11.20 9.23
CA VAL A 349 21.17 -10.95 8.17
C VAL A 349 21.88 -10.43 6.89
N PRO A 350 21.83 -11.17 5.76
CA PRO A 350 22.61 -10.84 4.58
C PRO A 350 22.01 -9.71 3.72
N THR A 351 20.73 -9.39 3.89
CA THR A 351 20.02 -8.45 3.01
C THR A 351 19.38 -7.30 3.77
N TRP A 352 19.40 -6.11 3.17
CA TRP A 352 18.74 -4.94 3.75
C TRP A 352 17.23 -5.16 3.96
N LYS A 353 16.54 -5.82 3.02
CA LYS A 353 15.10 -6.10 3.13
C LYS A 353 14.74 -6.84 4.41
N GLN A 354 15.54 -7.86 4.77
CA GLN A 354 15.36 -8.61 6.01
C GLN A 354 15.76 -7.79 7.24
N ALA A 355 16.83 -7.00 7.16
CA ALA A 355 17.26 -6.14 8.26
C ALA A 355 16.23 -5.04 8.56
N SER A 356 15.68 -4.39 7.53
CA SER A 356 14.62 -3.38 7.66
C SER A 356 13.37 -3.96 8.32
N ALA A 357 12.92 -5.14 7.88
CA ALA A 357 11.77 -5.81 8.48
C ALA A 357 12.01 -6.13 9.97
N ALA A 358 13.22 -6.58 10.33
CA ALA A 358 13.58 -6.85 11.72
C ALA A 358 13.66 -5.57 12.57
N ILE A 359 14.11 -4.45 12.01
CA ILE A 359 14.10 -3.14 12.68
C ILE A 359 12.66 -2.69 12.94
N ASP A 360 11.79 -2.78 11.95
CA ASP A 360 10.37 -2.40 12.07
C ASP A 360 9.66 -3.25 13.12
N GLU A 361 9.90 -4.57 13.12
CA GLU A 361 9.36 -5.48 14.12
C GLU A 361 9.87 -5.14 15.52
N MET A 362 11.17 -4.84 15.67
CA MET A 362 11.75 -4.45 16.96
C MET A 362 11.15 -3.14 17.47
N PHE A 363 10.99 -2.13 16.60
CA PHE A 363 10.34 -0.87 16.97
C PHE A 363 8.89 -1.08 17.40
N TYR A 364 8.16 -1.93 16.68
CA TYR A 364 6.79 -2.29 17.05
C TYR A 364 6.71 -2.97 18.42
N GLN A 365 7.51 -4.02 18.66
CA GLN A 365 7.53 -4.77 19.92
C GLN A 365 7.94 -3.90 21.12
N THR A 366 8.84 -2.95 20.92
CA THR A 366 9.34 -2.07 21.99
C THR A 366 8.50 -0.80 22.16
N GLY A 367 7.52 -0.56 21.28
CA GLY A 367 6.68 0.64 21.27
C GLY A 367 7.45 1.92 20.93
N ILE A 368 8.49 1.81 20.10
CA ILE A 368 9.30 2.95 19.65
C ILE A 368 8.68 3.49 18.38
N ASN A 369 8.51 4.82 18.30
CA ASN A 369 8.07 5.46 17.07
C ASN A 369 9.17 5.36 15.99
N PRO A 370 8.94 4.68 14.84
CA PRO A 370 9.92 4.53 13.76
C PRO A 370 10.38 5.87 13.16
N TYR A 371 9.56 6.90 13.26
CA TYR A 371 9.86 8.26 12.78
C TYR A 371 10.50 9.16 13.83
N SER A 372 10.74 8.64 15.03
CA SER A 372 11.49 9.42 16.02
C SER A 372 12.90 9.65 15.50
N ARG A 373 13.46 10.84 15.78
CA ARG A 373 14.80 11.20 15.35
C ARG A 373 15.85 10.14 15.70
N ASP A 374 15.72 9.52 16.87
CA ASP A 374 16.68 8.49 17.31
C ASP A 374 16.47 7.16 16.58
N ALA A 375 15.22 6.78 16.24
CA ALA A 375 14.92 5.59 15.45
C ALA A 375 15.40 5.71 14.01
N LEU A 376 15.17 6.86 13.36
CA LEU A 376 15.70 7.14 12.02
C LEU A 376 17.23 7.08 12.02
N GLU A 377 17.89 7.74 12.99
CA GLU A 377 19.36 7.75 13.11
C GLU A 377 19.93 6.32 13.29
N PHE A 378 19.19 5.43 13.97
CA PHE A 378 19.58 4.03 14.14
C PHE A 378 19.33 3.19 12.88
N SER A 379 18.19 3.36 12.21
CA SER A 379 17.89 2.71 10.93
C SER A 379 18.91 3.10 9.85
N ASP A 380 19.26 4.38 9.78
CA ASP A 380 20.24 4.91 8.83
C ASP A 380 21.63 4.31 9.06
N LEU A 381 22.04 4.11 10.32
CA LEU A 381 23.30 3.43 10.62
C LEU A 381 23.33 2.01 10.07
N ILE A 382 22.25 1.25 10.27
CA ILE A 382 22.17 -0.13 9.78
C ILE A 382 22.08 -0.12 8.25
N TYR A 383 21.33 0.81 7.66
CA TYR A 383 21.27 0.99 6.20
C TYR A 383 22.65 1.20 5.59
N ASN A 384 23.44 2.10 6.18
CA ASN A 384 24.80 2.41 5.74
C ASN A 384 25.76 1.21 5.79
N ARG A 385 25.47 0.17 6.58
CA ARG A 385 26.23 -1.09 6.57
C ARG A 385 26.05 -1.84 5.25
N TYR A 386 24.83 -1.86 4.71
CA TYR A 386 24.50 -2.52 3.45
C TYR A 386 24.86 -1.66 2.23
N PHE A 387 24.81 -0.33 2.39
CA PHE A 387 25.09 0.63 1.32
C PHE A 387 26.15 1.67 1.74
N PRO A 388 27.42 1.27 1.94
CA PRO A 388 28.48 2.16 2.44
C PRO A 388 28.85 3.31 1.50
N LYS A 389 28.41 3.27 0.23
CA LYS A 389 28.64 4.34 -0.75
C LYS A 389 27.78 5.58 -0.48
N ASP A 390 26.61 5.39 0.11
CA ASP A 390 25.66 6.48 0.42
C ASP A 390 26.11 7.28 1.67
N ARG A 391 27.00 6.69 2.47
CA ARG A 391 27.61 7.29 3.67
C ARG A 391 28.33 8.62 3.39
N LYS A 392 28.81 8.86 2.16
CA LYS A 392 29.55 10.08 1.81
C LYS A 392 28.65 11.30 1.68
N VAL A 393 27.36 11.12 1.36
CA VAL A 393 26.43 12.23 1.14
C VAL A 393 26.04 12.91 2.46
N ASN A 394 25.82 12.15 3.54
CA ASN A 394 25.37 12.70 4.82
C ASN A 394 26.46 13.33 5.70
N ARG A 395 27.75 13.20 5.36
CA ARG A 395 28.85 13.70 6.21
C ARG A 395 29.28 15.13 5.89
N GLU A 396 28.98 15.63 4.69
CA GLU A 396 29.34 16.99 4.26
C GLU A 396 28.30 18.03 4.70
N GLU A 397 27.13 17.63 5.20
CA GLU A 397 26.09 18.54 5.73
C GLU A 397 26.19 18.83 7.24
N ILE A 398 27.15 18.23 7.95
CA ILE A 398 27.29 18.38 9.42
C ILE A 398 28.67 18.94 9.85
N MET A 399 29.52 19.36 8.89
CA MET A 399 30.64 20.28 9.16
C MET A 399 30.32 21.64 8.56
#